data_AF-A0A2R6D5C7-F1
#
_entry.id   AF-A0A2R6D5C7-F1
#
_cell.length_a   1.000
_cell.length_b   1.000
_cell.length_c   1.000
_cell.angle_alpha   90.00
_cell.angle_beta   90.00
_cell.angle_gamma   90.00
#
_symmetry.space_group_name_H-M   'P 1'
#
loop_
_entity.id
_entity.type
_entity.pdbx_description
1 polymer ?
#
loop_
_entity_poly.entity_id
_entity_poly.type
_entity_poly.pdbx_seq_one_letter_code
_entity_poly.pdbx_strand_id
1 'polypeptide(L)'
;MFLRETGPRFEAYDRPVARLELDYRAELFAGDRVTGTVEVGDIGPTSLTTEVTLTRDGTTAATGRTVQVLVDPDTGDPTPVPDGWRAALR
;
A
#
# COMPACT_ATOMS: atom_id res chain seq x y z
N MET A 1 -8.15 -11.78 -2.17
CA MET A 1 -8.66 -12.52 -3.35
C MET A 1 -8.64 -11.69 -4.64
N PHE A 2 -8.54 -10.35 -4.60
CA PHE A 2 -8.88 -9.46 -5.73
C PHE A 2 -7.83 -9.22 -6.84
N LEU A 3 -6.59 -9.73 -6.76
CA LEU A 3 -5.50 -9.40 -7.72
C LEU A 3 -4.78 -10.61 -8.33
N ARG A 4 -5.46 -11.76 -8.41
CA ARG A 4 -4.88 -12.94 -9.05
C ARG A 4 -5.11 -13.01 -10.57
N GLU A 5 -6.06 -12.24 -11.10
CA GLU A 5 -6.55 -12.42 -12.48
C GLU A 5 -6.36 -11.19 -13.38
N THR A 6 -5.90 -10.06 -12.84
CA THR A 6 -5.92 -8.76 -13.53
C THR A 6 -4.54 -8.17 -13.82
N GLY A 7 -3.48 -8.97 -13.91
CA GLY A 7 -2.14 -8.48 -14.27
C GLY A 7 -1.01 -9.30 -13.66
N PRO A 8 0.25 -8.83 -13.74
CA PRO A 8 1.36 -9.48 -13.05
C PRO A 8 1.11 -9.55 -11.55
N ARG A 9 1.76 -10.48 -10.85
CA ARG A 9 1.66 -10.59 -9.40
C ARG A 9 2.22 -9.36 -8.70
N PHE A 10 1.62 -8.94 -7.59
CA PHE A 10 2.11 -7.83 -6.78
C PHE A 10 3.55 -8.05 -6.29
N GLU A 11 3.94 -9.31 -6.13
CA GLU A 11 5.26 -9.77 -5.72
C GLU A 11 6.29 -9.81 -6.87
N ALA A 12 5.87 -9.58 -8.13
CA ALA A 12 6.77 -9.56 -9.28
C ALA A 12 7.54 -8.24 -9.42
N TYR A 13 7.25 -7.25 -8.57
CA TYR A 13 7.90 -5.94 -8.55
C TYR A 13 8.44 -5.65 -7.17
N ASP A 14 9.63 -5.06 -7.12
CA ASP A 14 10.10 -4.39 -5.91
C ASP A 14 9.27 -3.12 -5.70
N ARG A 15 8.85 -2.88 -4.45
CA ARG A 15 8.00 -1.75 -4.09
C ARG A 15 8.52 -1.00 -2.87
N PRO A 16 9.69 -0.35 -2.98
CA PRO A 16 10.17 0.50 -1.90
C PRO A 16 9.14 1.58 -1.56
N VAL A 17 8.93 1.78 -0.26
CA VAL A 17 8.15 2.89 0.25
C VAL A 17 9.00 4.16 0.13
N ALA A 18 8.67 5.00 -0.84
CA ALA A 18 9.35 6.27 -1.06
C ALA A 18 8.91 7.36 -0.08
N ARG A 19 7.66 7.26 0.40
CA ARG A 19 7.11 8.17 1.42
C ARG A 19 6.15 7.42 2.32
N LEU A 20 6.21 7.72 3.61
CA LEU A 20 5.26 7.25 4.61
C LEU A 20 4.95 8.39 5.57
N GLU A 21 3.66 8.60 5.82
CA GLU A 21 3.16 9.48 6.88
C GLU A 21 2.11 8.73 7.71
N LEU A 22 2.10 9.00 9.01
CA LEU A 22 1.18 8.41 9.98
C LEU A 22 0.81 9.47 11.02
N ASP A 23 -0.48 9.56 11.30
CA ASP A 23 -1.05 10.32 12.39
C ASP A 23 -1.61 9.36 13.44
N TYR A 24 -0.99 9.33 14.62
CA TYR A 24 -1.50 8.58 15.76
C TYR A 24 -2.56 9.41 16.49
N ARG A 25 -3.73 8.81 16.71
CA ARG A 25 -4.87 9.38 17.44
C ARG A 25 -5.09 8.74 18.80
N ALA A 26 -4.48 7.57 19.04
CA ALA A 26 -4.46 6.89 20.32
C ALA A 26 -3.16 6.09 20.46
N GLU A 27 -2.77 5.81 21.70
CA GLU A 27 -1.62 4.98 22.02
C GLU A 27 -1.84 3.52 21.60
N LEU A 28 -0.75 2.88 21.16
CA LEU A 28 -0.67 1.43 20.94
C LEU A 28 0.43 0.87 21.84
N PHE A 29 0.14 -0.23 22.51
CA PHE A 29 1.05 -0.88 23.44
C PHE A 29 1.45 -2.28 22.97
N ALA A 30 2.56 -2.78 23.50
CA ALA A 30 2.96 -4.16 23.28
C ALA A 30 1.87 -5.12 23.78
N GLY A 31 1.48 -6.08 22.93
CA GLY A 31 0.40 -7.02 23.20
C GLY A 31 -0.97 -6.60 22.66
N ASP A 32 -1.13 -5.36 22.18
CA ASP A 32 -2.37 -4.94 21.54
C ASP A 32 -2.63 -5.71 20.25
N ARG A 33 -3.89 -6.15 20.07
CA ARG A 33 -4.35 -6.70 18.80
C ARG A 33 -4.82 -5.56 17.91
N VAL A 34 -3.99 -5.22 16.93
CA VAL A 34 -4.28 -4.14 15.95
C VAL A 34 -4.70 -4.75 14.62
N THR A 35 -5.77 -4.22 14.04
CA THR A 35 -6.20 -4.54 12.67
C THR A 35 -5.83 -3.39 11.75
N GLY A 36 -4.99 -3.67 10.77
CA GLY A 36 -4.67 -2.75 9.68
C GLY A 36 -5.58 -2.99 8.49
N THR A 37 -6.22 -1.95 7.99
CA THR A 37 -6.83 -1.93 6.66
C THR A 37 -5.97 -1.09 5.72
N VAL A 38 -5.95 -1.48 4.45
CA VAL A 38 -5.20 -0.79 3.40
C VAL A 38 -6.15 -0.59 2.23
N GLU A 39 -6.22 0.66 1.77
CA GLU A 39 -7.04 1.07 0.64
C GLU A 39 -6.13 1.70 -0.41
N VAL A 40 -6.41 1.43 -1.68
CA VAL A 40 -5.65 2.04 -2.77
C VAL A 40 -6.17 3.46 -2.97
N GLY A 41 -5.25 4.43 -2.97
CA GLY A 41 -5.52 5.81 -3.34
C GLY A 41 -5.11 6.07 -4.79
N ASP A 42 -4.28 7.08 -5.00
CA ASP A 42 -3.83 7.46 -6.34
C ASP A 42 -2.87 6.45 -6.99
N ILE A 43 -3.06 6.21 -8.29
CA ILE A 43 -2.16 5.40 -9.12
C ILE A 43 -1.43 6.31 -10.13
N GLY A 44 -0.18 6.65 -9.83
CA GLY A 44 0.71 7.43 -10.67
C GLY A 44 1.33 6.60 -11.81
N PRO A 45 2.24 7.17 -12.62
CA PRO A 45 2.89 6.47 -13.73
C PRO A 45 3.71 5.26 -13.28
N THR A 46 4.57 5.44 -12.27
CA THR A 46 5.49 4.42 -11.72
C THR A 46 5.29 4.20 -10.22
N SER A 47 4.21 4.73 -9.65
CA SER A 47 3.97 4.68 -8.21
C SER A 47 2.50 4.47 -7.88
N LEU A 48 2.23 3.93 -6.70
CA LEU A 48 0.91 3.80 -6.11
C LEU A 48 0.88 4.36 -4.70
N THR A 49 -0.24 4.98 -4.38
CA THR A 49 -0.53 5.51 -3.05
C THR A 49 -1.48 4.54 -2.34
N THR A 50 -1.27 4.32 -1.06
CA THR A 50 -2.24 3.61 -0.22
C THR A 50 -2.57 4.41 1.02
N GLU A 51 -3.81 4.35 1.45
CA GLU A 51 -4.24 4.80 2.77
C GLU A 51 -4.27 3.60 3.72
N VAL A 52 -3.80 3.80 4.94
CA VAL A 52 -3.72 2.77 5.97
C VAL A 52 -4.51 3.24 7.18
N THR A 53 -5.38 2.38 7.71
CA THR A 53 -6.06 2.64 8.98
C THR A 53 -5.71 1.53 9.96
N LEU A 54 -5.23 1.92 11.14
CA LEU A 54 -4.95 1.00 12.24
C LEU A 54 -6.06 1.13 13.28
N THR A 55 -6.70 0.02 13.59
CA THR A 55 -7.78 -0.06 14.60
C THR A 55 -7.42 -1.02 15.73
N ARG A 56 -7.75 -0.65 16.96
CA ARG A 56 -7.68 -1.48 18.16
C ARG A 56 -9.05 -1.48 18.82
N ASP A 57 -9.64 -2.66 19.04
CA ASP A 57 -10.96 -2.81 19.66
C ASP A 57 -12.05 -1.91 19.04
N GLY A 58 -12.03 -1.79 17.71
CA GLY A 58 -12.97 -0.95 16.95
C GLY A 58 -12.67 0.56 16.95
N THR A 59 -11.62 1.00 17.64
CA THR A 59 -11.20 2.41 17.68
C THR A 59 -10.00 2.64 16.76
N THR A 60 -10.06 3.69 15.92
CA THR A 60 -8.93 4.10 15.08
C THR A 60 -7.79 4.67 15.93
N ALA A 61 -6.68 3.93 15.98
CA ALA A 61 -5.47 4.34 16.69
C ALA A 61 -4.52 5.17 15.80
N ALA A 62 -4.49 4.90 14.49
CA ALA A 62 -3.72 5.70 13.56
C ALA A 62 -4.32 5.67 12.14
N THR A 63 -4.08 6.71 11.37
CA THR A 63 -4.23 6.69 9.91
C THR A 63 -2.92 7.07 9.27
N GLY A 64 -2.64 6.56 8.08
CA GLY A 64 -1.45 6.92 7.35
C GLY A 64 -1.64 6.83 5.85
N ARG A 65 -0.62 7.32 5.15
CA ARG A 65 -0.53 7.27 3.71
C ARG A 65 0.85 6.82 3.31
N THR A 66 0.94 5.91 2.35
CA THR A 66 2.21 5.48 1.77
C THR A 66 2.24 5.80 0.29
N VAL A 67 3.44 6.10 -0.22
CA VAL A 67 3.72 6.16 -1.66
C VAL A 67 4.79 5.12 -1.94
N GLN A 68 4.46 4.17 -2.81
CA GLN A 68 5.34 3.07 -3.20
C GLN A 68 5.67 3.22 -4.67
N VAL A 69 6.97 3.15 -5.00
CA VAL A 69 7.44 3.17 -6.39
C VAL A 69 7.57 1.73 -6.85
N LEU A 70 7.13 1.41 -8.06
CA LEU A 70 7.36 0.11 -8.67
C LEU A 70 8.74 0.11 -9.31
N VAL A 71 9.52 -0.90 -8.96
CA VAL A 71 10.88 -1.11 -9.44
C VAL A 71 10.94 -2.50 -10.07
N ASP A 72 11.53 -2.59 -11.26
CA ASP A 72 11.86 -3.85 -11.89
C ASP A 72 12.95 -4.55 -11.05
N PRO A 73 12.71 -5.76 -10.51
CA PRO A 73 13.65 -6.42 -9.63
C PRO A 73 14.93 -6.88 -10.34
N ASP A 74 14.89 -7.05 -11.67
CA ASP A 74 16.05 -7.48 -12.45
C ASP A 74 16.96 -6.29 -12.78
N THR A 75 16.40 -5.11 -13.10
CA THR A 75 17.19 -3.94 -13.49
C THR A 75 17.41 -2.94 -12.36
N GLY A 76 16.53 -2.92 -11.34
CA GLY A 76 16.52 -1.92 -10.28
C GLY A 76 15.94 -0.57 -10.69
N ASP A 77 15.37 -0.45 -11.90
CA ASP A 77 14.84 0.82 -12.42
C ASP A 77 13.34 1.01 -12.11
N PRO A 78 12.88 2.26 -11.91
CA PRO A 78 11.45 2.56 -11.82
C PRO A 78 10.69 2.12 -13.08
N THR A 79 9.60 1.38 -12.91
CA THR A 79 8.83 0.80 -14.01
C THR A 79 7.34 1.20 -13.94
N PRO A 80 6.63 1.31 -15.08
CA PRO A 80 5.23 1.72 -15.07
C PRO A 80 4.33 0.77 -14.27
N VAL A 81 3.32 1.34 -13.60
CA VAL A 81 2.26 0.55 -12.98
C VAL A 81 1.48 -0.21 -14.06
N PRO A 82 1.37 -1.55 -13.97
CA PRO A 82 0.69 -2.36 -14.97
C PRO A 82 -0.75 -1.91 -15.21
N ASP A 83 -1.16 -1.83 -16.48
CA ASP A 83 -2.50 -1.37 -16.85
C ASP A 83 -3.62 -2.22 -16.26
N GLY A 84 -3.39 -3.53 -16.12
CA GLY A 84 -4.35 -4.42 -15.49
C GLY A 84 -4.58 -4.09 -14.00
N TRP A 85 -3.56 -3.63 -13.29
CA TRP A 85 -3.72 -3.12 -11.92
C TRP A 85 -4.48 -1.80 -11.90
N ARG A 86 -4.15 -0.88 -12.83
CA ARG A 86 -4.88 0.40 -12.95
C ARG A 86 -6.37 0.19 -13.18
N ALA A 87 -6.74 -0.84 -13.94
CA ALA A 87 -8.13 -1.17 -14.22
C ALA A 87 -8.83 -1.83 -13.02
N ALA A 88 -8.12 -2.65 -12.24
CA ALA A 88 -8.69 -3.40 -11.12
C ALA A 88 -8.75 -2.62 -9.79
N LEU A 89 -7.93 -1.57 -9.67
CA LEU A 89 -7.77 -0.77 -8.45
C LEU A 89 -8.44 0.61 -8.52
N ARG A 90 -9.00 0.97 -9.67
CA ARG A 90 -9.93 2.10 -9.81
C ARG A 90 -11.35 1.64 -9.53
#